data_AF-A0A927NJQ0-F1
#
_entry.id   AF-A0A927NJQ0-F1
#
_cell.length_a   1.000
_cell.length_b   1.000
_cell.length_c   1.000
_cell.angle_alpha   90.00
_cell.angle_beta   90.00
_cell.angle_gamma   90.00
#
_symmetry.space_group_name_H-M   'P 1'
#
loop_
_entity.id
_entity.type
_entity.pdbx_description
1 polymer ?
#
loop_
_entity_poly.entity_id
_entity_poly.type
_entity_poly.pdbx_seq_one_letter_code
_entity_poly.pdbx_strand_id
1 'polypeptide(L)'
;MEKKDFLEQLKQYEAQLQNYHMPRYKDLPDFGLYMDQVVSYVNKSLNVFEEDDAILITPSMINNYVKHGIMPAPKGKKYGATHIAYICAIYFLKQVLSMDEIKSAVNHQLKCKNELEAYAYFCNELEVAFKNCCLLTKRQFVEEEMPDNAKFGLKAVTISIANLLYAQKVIGLHASIDKEYQDKIDEEIREQKEKEKQREKEIKEEKKKEKKAKKEK
;
A
#
# COMPACT_ATOMS: atom_id res chain seq x y z
N MET A 1 -4.28 -37.41 -9.21
CA MET A 1 -2.94 -36.81 -9.30
C MET A 1 -1.98 -37.73 -8.55
N GLU A 2 -0.95 -38.26 -9.20
CA GLU A 2 0.05 -39.08 -8.51
C GLU A 2 1.01 -38.20 -7.69
N LYS A 3 1.61 -38.76 -6.62
CA LYS A 3 2.53 -38.05 -5.70
C LYS A 3 3.66 -37.28 -6.41
N LYS A 4 4.17 -37.85 -7.50
CA LYS A 4 5.26 -37.28 -8.31
C LYS A 4 4.81 -36.04 -9.09
N ASP A 5 3.59 -36.06 -9.61
CA ASP A 5 2.98 -34.99 -10.39
C ASP A 5 2.73 -33.75 -9.51
N PHE A 6 2.26 -33.93 -8.27
CA PHE A 6 2.08 -32.83 -7.31
C PHE A 6 3.39 -32.08 -7.00
N LEU A 7 4.46 -32.81 -6.69
CA LEU A 7 5.76 -32.19 -6.38
C LEU A 7 6.37 -31.48 -7.59
N GLU A 8 6.13 -32.00 -8.80
CA GLU A 8 6.61 -31.40 -10.03
C GLU A 8 5.88 -30.08 -10.31
N GLN A 9 4.55 -30.07 -10.17
CA GLN A 9 3.74 -28.84 -10.27
C GLN A 9 4.14 -27.81 -9.22
N LEU A 10 4.35 -28.22 -7.97
CA LEU A 10 4.79 -27.30 -6.91
C LEU A 10 6.17 -26.70 -7.20
N LYS A 11 7.12 -27.50 -7.70
CA LYS A 11 8.44 -26.99 -8.11
C LYS A 11 8.36 -26.02 -9.28
N GLN A 12 7.49 -26.28 -10.25
CA GLN A 12 7.26 -25.35 -11.37
C GLN A 12 6.69 -24.02 -10.87
N TYR A 13 5.70 -24.08 -9.97
CA TYR A 13 5.11 -22.89 -9.36
C TYR A 13 6.12 -22.09 -8.50
N GLU A 14 6.94 -22.78 -7.70
CA GLU A 14 8.04 -22.13 -6.97
C GLU A 14 9.03 -21.43 -7.91
N ALA A 15 9.38 -22.06 -9.03
CA ALA A 15 10.28 -21.44 -10.01
C ALA A 15 9.65 -20.20 -10.66
N GLN A 16 8.33 -20.21 -10.92
CA GLN A 16 7.60 -19.03 -11.40
C GLN A 16 7.63 -17.90 -10.37
N LEU A 17 7.34 -18.19 -9.09
CA LEU A 17 7.40 -17.22 -7.99
C LEU A 17 8.80 -16.62 -7.80
N GLN A 18 9.85 -17.44 -7.87
CA GLN A 18 11.23 -16.98 -7.67
C GLN A 18 11.73 -16.07 -8.80
N ASN A 19 11.22 -16.26 -10.02
CA ASN A 19 11.57 -15.49 -11.21
C ASN A 19 10.55 -14.38 -11.52
N TYR A 20 9.50 -14.25 -10.71
CA TYR A 20 8.53 -13.18 -10.88
C TYR A 20 9.19 -11.82 -10.68
N HIS A 21 8.90 -10.90 -11.59
CA HIS A 21 9.37 -9.54 -11.53
C HIS A 21 8.23 -8.57 -11.75
N MET A 22 8.08 -7.64 -10.81
CA MET A 22 7.17 -6.52 -10.97
C MET A 22 7.69 -5.58 -12.07
N PRO A 23 6.81 -5.05 -12.94
CA PRO A 23 7.17 -3.99 -13.85
C PRO A 23 7.78 -2.81 -13.07
N ARG A 24 8.99 -2.38 -13.43
CA ARG A 24 9.61 -1.24 -12.76
C ARG A 24 8.97 0.04 -13.26
N TYR A 25 8.99 1.09 -12.43
CA TYR A 25 8.33 2.37 -12.75
C TYR A 25 8.68 2.90 -14.15
N LYS A 26 9.97 2.83 -14.52
CA LYS A 26 10.50 3.27 -15.83
C LYS A 26 9.96 2.48 -17.02
N ASP A 27 9.48 1.26 -16.79
CA ASP A 27 8.97 0.36 -17.83
C ASP A 27 7.43 0.47 -17.94
N LEU A 28 6.79 1.26 -17.07
CA LEU A 28 5.36 1.50 -17.12
C LEU A 28 5.01 2.49 -18.24
N PRO A 29 3.87 2.29 -18.94
CA PRO A 29 3.39 3.23 -19.95
C PRO A 29 3.14 4.63 -19.38
N ASP A 30 3.82 5.65 -19.91
CA ASP A 30 3.67 7.05 -19.45
C ASP A 30 2.98 7.98 -20.46
N PHE A 31 2.65 7.51 -21.66
CA PHE A 31 1.95 8.30 -22.69
C PHE A 31 0.44 8.54 -22.39
N GLY A 32 -0.04 8.09 -21.23
CA GLY A 32 -1.41 8.26 -20.77
C GLY A 32 -2.38 7.29 -21.45
N LEU A 33 -2.77 6.26 -20.71
CA LEU A 33 -3.70 5.21 -21.14
C LEU A 33 -5.15 5.55 -20.77
N TYR A 34 -6.10 5.13 -21.60
CA TYR A 34 -7.52 5.10 -21.22
C TYR A 34 -7.81 3.91 -20.31
N MET A 35 -8.92 3.97 -19.56
CA MET A 35 -9.30 2.97 -18.55
C MET A 35 -9.17 1.52 -19.04
N ASP A 36 -9.76 1.18 -20.19
CA ASP A 36 -9.75 -0.20 -20.69
C ASP A 36 -8.33 -0.67 -21.04
N GLN A 37 -7.47 0.24 -21.48
CA GLN A 37 -6.06 -0.05 -21.76
C GLN A 37 -5.27 -0.29 -20.47
N VAL A 38 -5.55 0.47 -19.41
CA VAL A 38 -4.95 0.25 -18.07
C VAL A 38 -5.36 -1.11 -17.53
N VAL A 39 -6.66 -1.43 -17.58
CA VAL A 39 -7.20 -2.72 -17.13
C VAL A 39 -6.56 -3.87 -17.90
N SER A 40 -6.49 -3.76 -19.23
CA SER A 40 -5.85 -4.77 -20.07
C SER A 40 -4.35 -4.93 -19.72
N TYR A 41 -3.62 -3.82 -19.59
CA TYR A 41 -2.20 -3.85 -19.25
C TYR A 41 -1.94 -4.49 -17.89
N VAL A 42 -2.67 -4.07 -16.84
CA VAL A 42 -2.47 -4.54 -15.47
C VAL A 42 -2.84 -6.01 -15.35
N ASN A 43 -3.99 -6.43 -15.88
CA ASN A 43 -4.39 -7.83 -15.85
C ASN A 43 -3.33 -8.69 -16.55
N LYS A 44 -2.87 -8.32 -17.75
CA LYS A 44 -1.80 -9.05 -18.46
C LYS A 44 -0.48 -9.10 -17.68
N SER A 45 -0.14 -8.02 -16.98
CA SER A 45 1.13 -7.92 -16.24
C SER A 45 1.13 -8.70 -14.93
N LEU A 46 -0.04 -8.86 -14.30
CA LEU A 46 -0.18 -9.48 -12.98
C LEU A 46 -0.72 -10.92 -13.03
N ASN A 47 -1.20 -11.40 -14.19
CA ASN A 47 -1.76 -12.75 -14.37
C ASN A 47 -0.71 -13.88 -14.34
N VAL A 48 0.38 -13.72 -13.61
CA VAL A 48 1.45 -14.73 -13.53
C VAL A 48 1.08 -15.88 -12.57
N PHE A 49 0.08 -15.68 -11.71
CA PHE A 49 -0.26 -16.61 -10.62
C PHE A 49 -1.67 -17.20 -10.69
N GLU A 50 -2.49 -16.77 -11.63
CA GLU A 50 -3.88 -17.22 -11.76
C GLU A 50 -4.06 -18.05 -13.03
N GLU A 51 -5.16 -18.81 -13.10
CA GLU A 51 -5.56 -19.50 -14.32
C GLU A 51 -5.78 -18.48 -15.45
N ASP A 52 -5.56 -18.91 -16.70
CA ASP A 52 -5.82 -18.08 -17.88
C ASP A 52 -7.26 -17.53 -17.81
N ASP A 53 -7.41 -16.21 -18.00
CA ASP A 53 -8.65 -15.41 -17.94
C ASP A 53 -9.15 -14.87 -16.58
N ALA A 54 -8.37 -15.00 -15.49
CA ALA A 54 -8.76 -14.35 -14.22
C ALA A 54 -8.79 -12.81 -14.33
N ILE A 55 -9.94 -12.20 -14.05
CA ILE A 55 -10.08 -10.74 -13.97
C ILE A 55 -9.55 -10.25 -12.62
N LEU A 56 -8.32 -9.74 -12.61
CA LEU A 56 -7.66 -9.24 -11.40
C LEU A 56 -8.14 -7.86 -10.97
N ILE A 57 -8.35 -6.97 -11.95
CA ILE A 57 -8.74 -5.57 -11.77
C ILE A 57 -9.84 -5.19 -12.76
N THR A 58 -10.81 -4.40 -12.30
CA THR A 58 -11.92 -3.87 -13.11
C THR A 58 -11.93 -2.33 -13.12
N PRO A 59 -12.59 -1.68 -14.09
CA PRO A 59 -12.77 -0.23 -14.11
C PRO A 59 -13.40 0.34 -12.82
N SER A 60 -14.36 -0.39 -12.24
CA SER A 60 -15.01 0.04 -11.00
C SER A 60 -14.05 0.04 -9.82
N MET A 61 -13.15 -0.95 -9.73
CA MET A 61 -12.13 -0.99 -8.68
C MET A 61 -11.19 0.22 -8.78
N ILE A 62 -10.70 0.53 -9.98
CA ILE A 62 -9.82 1.71 -10.20
C ILE A 62 -10.54 3.00 -9.81
N ASN A 63 -11.81 3.14 -10.20
CA ASN A 63 -12.61 4.31 -9.80
C ASN A 63 -12.80 4.40 -8.28
N ASN A 64 -12.96 3.25 -7.59
CA ASN A 64 -13.05 3.23 -6.14
C ASN A 64 -11.73 3.68 -5.50
N TYR A 65 -10.58 3.30 -6.04
CA TYR A 65 -9.27 3.72 -5.52
C TYR A 65 -9.09 5.24 -5.59
N VAL A 66 -9.51 5.85 -6.69
CA VAL A 66 -9.52 7.32 -6.86
C VAL A 66 -10.50 7.98 -5.90
N LYS A 67 -11.74 7.46 -5.80
CA LYS A 67 -12.78 8.03 -4.91
C LYS A 67 -12.39 7.98 -3.43
N HIS A 68 -11.71 6.92 -2.99
CA HIS A 68 -11.18 6.81 -1.63
C HIS A 68 -9.91 7.65 -1.40
N GLY A 69 -9.34 8.24 -2.45
CA GLY A 69 -8.16 9.08 -2.38
C GLY A 69 -6.88 8.30 -2.06
N ILE A 70 -6.80 7.03 -2.48
CA ILE A 70 -5.58 6.22 -2.36
C ILE A 70 -4.61 6.56 -3.49
N MET A 71 -5.15 6.93 -4.66
CA MET A 71 -4.38 7.31 -5.83
C MET A 71 -4.93 8.62 -6.42
N PRO A 72 -4.10 9.41 -7.13
CA PRO A 72 -4.55 10.65 -7.76
C PRO A 72 -5.60 10.40 -8.84
N ALA A 73 -6.43 11.42 -9.10
CA ALA A 73 -7.38 11.38 -10.20
C ALA A 73 -6.65 11.43 -11.55
N PRO A 74 -7.16 10.72 -12.58
CA PRO A 74 -6.56 10.73 -13.91
C PRO A 74 -6.62 12.12 -14.55
N LYS A 75 -5.60 12.47 -15.33
CA LYS A 75 -5.55 13.74 -16.07
C LYS A 75 -6.29 13.60 -17.39
N GLY A 76 -7.44 14.26 -17.54
CA GLY A 76 -8.20 14.20 -18.79
C GLY A 76 -8.63 12.78 -19.19
N LYS A 77 -9.03 11.94 -18.22
CA LYS A 77 -9.35 10.50 -18.37
C LYS A 77 -8.17 9.61 -18.77
N LYS A 78 -6.94 10.14 -18.72
CA LYS A 78 -5.71 9.38 -18.98
C LYS A 78 -4.97 9.03 -17.70
N TYR A 79 -4.47 7.81 -17.66
CA TYR A 79 -3.72 7.21 -16.57
C TYR A 79 -2.27 7.00 -17.03
N GLY A 80 -1.34 7.73 -16.43
CA GLY A 80 0.11 7.56 -16.65
C GLY A 80 0.75 6.55 -15.69
N ALA A 81 2.09 6.47 -15.72
CA ALA A 81 2.88 5.48 -14.98
C ALA A 81 2.57 5.45 -13.47
N THR A 82 2.43 6.62 -12.84
CA THR A 82 2.07 6.72 -11.41
C THR A 82 0.76 5.99 -11.09
N HIS A 83 -0.26 6.12 -11.92
CA HIS A 83 -1.55 5.47 -11.66
C HIS A 83 -1.42 3.95 -11.74
N ILE A 84 -0.67 3.45 -12.73
CA ILE A 84 -0.42 2.03 -12.92
C ILE A 84 0.37 1.46 -11.73
N ALA A 85 1.39 2.18 -11.25
CA ALA A 85 2.15 1.82 -10.06
C ALA A 85 1.24 1.65 -8.82
N TYR A 86 0.33 2.60 -8.58
CA TYR A 86 -0.67 2.48 -7.51
C TYR A 86 -1.55 1.24 -7.68
N ILE A 87 -2.13 1.04 -8.86
CA ILE A 87 -3.06 -0.09 -9.11
C ILE A 87 -2.33 -1.42 -8.88
N CYS A 88 -1.10 -1.56 -9.37
CA CYS A 88 -0.27 -2.74 -9.15
C CYS A 88 0.01 -2.99 -7.66
N ALA A 89 0.38 -1.97 -6.89
CA ALA A 89 0.62 -2.12 -5.46
C ALA A 89 -0.66 -2.47 -4.69
N ILE A 90 -1.76 -1.76 -4.98
CA ILE A 90 -3.07 -1.99 -4.34
C ILE A 90 -3.56 -3.41 -4.58
N TYR A 91 -3.34 -3.99 -5.76
CA TYR A 91 -3.73 -5.38 -6.08
C TYR A 91 -3.19 -6.41 -5.06
N PHE A 92 -1.92 -6.28 -4.65
CA PHE A 92 -1.34 -7.17 -3.65
C PHE A 92 -1.73 -6.76 -2.23
N LEU A 93 -1.70 -5.46 -1.92
CA LEU A 93 -1.96 -4.97 -0.56
C LEU A 93 -3.39 -5.28 -0.09
N LYS A 94 -4.39 -5.19 -0.98
CA LYS A 94 -5.81 -5.49 -0.65
C LYS A 94 -6.08 -6.93 -0.23
N GLN A 95 -5.13 -7.85 -0.43
CA GLN A 95 -5.26 -9.22 0.06
C GLN A 95 -5.10 -9.32 1.58
N VAL A 96 -4.43 -8.33 2.18
CA VAL A 96 -4.10 -8.31 3.62
C VAL A 96 -4.74 -7.11 4.32
N LEU A 97 -4.89 -5.99 3.61
CA LEU A 97 -5.25 -4.69 4.16
C LEU A 97 -6.60 -4.21 3.63
N SER A 98 -7.34 -3.53 4.52
CA SER A 98 -8.52 -2.75 4.13
C SER A 98 -8.14 -1.49 3.34
N MET A 99 -9.12 -0.89 2.66
CA MET A 99 -8.90 0.33 1.86
C MET A 99 -8.33 1.50 2.69
N ASP A 100 -8.78 1.67 3.92
CA ASP A 100 -8.30 2.75 4.80
C ASP A 100 -6.87 2.48 5.29
N GLU A 101 -6.53 1.23 5.59
CA GLU A 101 -5.17 0.83 5.96
C GLU A 101 -4.20 1.00 4.78
N ILE A 102 -4.61 0.63 3.56
CA ILE A 102 -3.81 0.86 2.35
C ILE A 102 -3.54 2.35 2.18
N LYS A 103 -4.58 3.19 2.29
CA LYS A 103 -4.44 4.64 2.20
C LYS A 103 -3.45 5.18 3.22
N SER A 104 -3.56 4.73 4.47
CA SER A 104 -2.66 5.14 5.56
C SER A 104 -1.22 4.71 5.27
N ALA A 105 -1.00 3.46 4.89
CA ALA A 105 0.32 2.91 4.57
C ALA A 105 0.98 3.62 3.39
N VAL A 106 0.23 3.89 2.33
CA VAL A 106 0.66 4.67 1.16
C VAL A 106 1.08 6.08 1.60
N ASN A 107 0.21 6.79 2.32
CA ASN A 107 0.51 8.15 2.78
C ASN A 107 1.74 8.18 3.68
N HIS A 108 1.91 7.18 4.55
CA HIS A 108 3.07 7.07 5.43
C HIS A 108 4.37 6.90 4.62
N GLN A 109 4.39 6.03 3.61
CA GLN A 109 5.57 5.90 2.74
C GLN A 109 5.89 7.22 2.01
N LEU A 110 4.86 7.94 1.56
CA LEU A 110 5.01 9.20 0.83
C LEU A 110 5.43 10.39 1.71
N LYS A 111 5.44 10.25 3.05
CA LYS A 111 6.05 11.25 3.96
C LYS A 111 7.58 11.28 3.83
N CYS A 112 8.20 10.13 3.52
CA CYS A 112 9.65 9.96 3.53
C CYS A 112 10.25 9.67 2.16
N LYS A 113 9.43 9.33 1.16
CA LYS A 113 9.85 8.91 -0.19
C LYS A 113 8.94 9.57 -1.22
N ASN A 114 9.45 9.77 -2.43
CA ASN A 114 8.57 10.09 -3.57
C ASN A 114 7.86 8.81 -4.09
N GLU A 115 6.90 8.97 -5.01
CA GLU A 115 6.09 7.87 -5.54
C GLU A 115 6.94 6.79 -6.24
N LEU A 116 7.99 7.21 -6.95
CA LEU A 116 8.89 6.30 -7.67
C LEU A 116 9.66 5.41 -6.69
N GLU A 117 10.26 6.02 -5.66
CA GLU A 117 11.01 5.32 -4.62
C GLU A 117 10.12 4.40 -3.80
N ALA A 118 8.92 4.86 -3.43
CA ALA A 118 7.97 4.06 -2.68
C ALA A 118 7.53 2.82 -3.47
N TYR A 119 7.23 2.97 -4.77
CA TYR A 119 6.86 1.84 -5.62
C TYR A 119 8.03 0.88 -5.84
N ALA A 120 9.24 1.40 -6.12
CA ALA A 120 10.43 0.57 -6.31
C ALA A 120 10.75 -0.25 -5.05
N TYR A 121 10.63 0.37 -3.87
CA TYR A 121 10.78 -0.30 -2.59
C TYR A 121 9.75 -1.43 -2.43
N PHE A 122 8.48 -1.15 -2.68
CA PHE A 122 7.42 -2.16 -2.62
C PHE A 122 7.69 -3.35 -3.55
N CYS A 123 8.07 -3.10 -4.81
CA CYS A 123 8.41 -4.16 -5.77
C CYS A 123 9.54 -5.06 -5.24
N ASN A 124 10.60 -4.46 -4.68
CA ASN A 124 11.73 -5.20 -4.13
C ASN A 124 11.31 -6.06 -2.93
N GLU A 125 10.56 -5.51 -1.99
CA GLU A 125 10.08 -6.23 -0.82
C GLU A 125 9.17 -7.40 -1.21
N LEU A 126 8.27 -7.21 -2.19
CA LEU A 126 7.40 -8.27 -2.69
C LEU A 126 8.19 -9.43 -3.33
N GLU A 127 9.15 -9.10 -4.20
CA GLU A 127 9.98 -10.11 -4.87
C GLU A 127 10.88 -10.87 -3.87
N VAL A 128 11.40 -10.18 -2.86
CA VAL A 128 12.14 -10.81 -1.74
C VAL A 128 11.23 -11.73 -0.94
N ALA A 129 10.00 -11.30 -0.65
CA ALA A 129 9.02 -12.12 0.08
C ALA A 129 8.67 -13.41 -0.68
N PHE A 130 8.47 -13.35 -2.01
CA PHE A 130 8.26 -14.54 -2.83
C PHE A 130 9.44 -15.50 -2.78
N LYS A 131 10.67 -15.00 -2.91
CA LYS A 131 11.89 -15.84 -2.80
C LYS A 131 12.01 -16.49 -1.42
N ASN A 132 11.75 -15.74 -0.36
CA ASN A 132 11.81 -16.24 1.02
C ASN A 132 10.75 -17.29 1.29
N CYS A 133 9.52 -17.11 0.78
CA CYS A 133 8.44 -18.08 0.89
C CYS A 133 8.88 -19.45 0.32
N CYS A 134 9.43 -19.47 -0.90
CA CYS A 134 9.92 -20.70 -1.52
C CYS A 134 11.07 -21.36 -0.72
N LEU A 135 11.94 -20.58 -0.08
CA LEU A 135 13.04 -21.13 0.73
C LEU A 135 12.56 -21.74 2.04
N LEU A 136 11.59 -21.10 2.71
CA LEU A 136 10.98 -21.61 3.94
C LEU A 136 10.26 -22.93 3.67
N THR A 137 9.53 -23.01 2.56
CA THR A 137 8.92 -24.26 2.07
C THR A 137 9.99 -25.34 1.92
N LYS A 138 11.06 -25.09 1.16
CA LYS A 138 12.15 -26.07 1.00
C LYS A 138 12.76 -26.55 2.33
N ARG A 139 12.92 -25.68 3.33
CA ARG A 139 13.49 -26.07 4.63
C ARG A 139 12.51 -26.83 5.52
N GLN A 140 11.25 -26.42 5.56
CA GLN A 140 10.24 -27.03 6.43
C GLN A 140 9.77 -28.41 5.96
N PHE A 141 10.06 -28.78 4.71
CA PHE A 141 9.49 -29.97 4.07
C PHE A 141 10.53 -30.99 3.57
N VAL A 142 11.83 -30.74 3.77
CA VAL A 142 12.91 -31.72 3.47
C VAL A 142 13.09 -32.73 4.63
N GLU A 143 12.63 -32.41 5.85
CA GLU A 143 12.85 -33.24 7.05
C GLU A 143 11.71 -34.22 7.38
N GLU A 144 10.50 -34.06 6.83
CA GLU A 144 9.37 -34.98 7.04
C GLU A 144 9.19 -35.91 5.81
N GLU A 145 9.07 -37.22 6.01
CA GLU A 145 8.54 -38.13 4.99
C GLU A 145 7.23 -37.51 4.45
N MET A 146 7.18 -37.29 3.13
CA MET A 146 6.18 -36.45 2.45
C MET A 146 4.82 -36.42 3.17
N PRO A 147 4.44 -35.28 3.79
CA PRO A 147 3.20 -35.21 4.54
C PRO A 147 2.02 -35.52 3.62
N ASP A 148 1.02 -36.21 4.17
CA ASP A 148 -0.31 -36.31 3.57
C ASP A 148 -0.74 -34.93 3.02
N ASN A 149 -1.19 -34.87 1.77
CA ASN A 149 -1.55 -33.62 1.08
C ASN A 149 -2.49 -32.75 1.93
N ALA A 150 -3.37 -33.37 2.73
CA ALA A 150 -4.24 -32.66 3.66
C ALA A 150 -3.46 -31.95 4.79
N LYS A 151 -2.45 -32.60 5.38
CA LYS A 151 -1.57 -32.01 6.40
C LYS A 151 -0.69 -30.91 5.81
N PHE A 152 -0.20 -31.11 4.58
CA PHE A 152 0.57 -30.11 3.85
C PHE A 152 -0.23 -28.81 3.65
N GLY A 153 -1.43 -28.92 3.09
CA GLY A 153 -2.30 -27.77 2.88
C GLY A 153 -2.64 -27.05 4.18
N LEU A 154 -2.95 -27.79 5.26
CA LEU A 154 -3.28 -27.20 6.55
C LEU A 154 -2.10 -26.44 7.18
N LYS A 155 -0.87 -26.95 7.07
CA LYS A 155 0.34 -26.27 7.59
C LYS A 155 0.60 -24.97 6.83
N ALA A 156 0.47 -24.97 5.50
CA ALA A 156 0.61 -23.77 4.68
C ALA A 156 -0.44 -22.70 5.03
N VAL A 157 -1.70 -23.11 5.22
CA VAL A 157 -2.80 -22.20 5.59
C VAL A 157 -2.58 -21.61 6.98
N THR A 158 -2.22 -22.42 7.97
CA THR A 158 -2.03 -21.93 9.35
C THR A 158 -0.85 -20.95 9.47
N ILE A 159 0.26 -21.19 8.76
CA ILE A 159 1.37 -20.22 8.68
C ILE A 159 0.91 -18.91 8.02
N SER A 160 0.14 -19.01 6.93
CA SER A 160 -0.38 -17.82 6.23
C SER A 160 -1.29 -16.99 7.11
N ILE A 161 -2.19 -17.63 7.87
CA ILE A 161 -3.07 -16.96 8.84
C ILE A 161 -2.24 -16.26 9.93
N ALA A 162 -1.22 -16.93 10.48
CA ALA A 162 -0.37 -16.33 11.51
C ALA A 162 0.34 -15.06 11.00
N ASN A 163 0.92 -15.12 9.80
CA ASN A 163 1.57 -13.97 9.17
C ASN A 163 0.58 -12.83 8.88
N LEU A 164 -0.62 -13.16 8.41
CA LEU A 164 -1.69 -12.18 8.16
C LEU A 164 -2.05 -11.43 9.44
N LEU A 165 -2.36 -12.15 10.52
CA LEU A 165 -2.72 -11.55 11.81
C LEU A 165 -1.59 -10.72 12.40
N TYR A 166 -0.35 -11.19 12.27
CA TYR A 166 0.84 -10.45 12.70
C TYR A 166 0.99 -9.14 11.92
N ALA A 167 0.88 -9.18 10.59
CA ALA A 167 0.98 -8.01 9.74
C ALA A 167 -0.11 -6.97 10.07
N GLN A 168 -1.36 -7.42 10.23
CA GLN A 168 -2.47 -6.55 10.64
C GLN A 168 -2.21 -5.91 12.00
N LYS A 169 -1.67 -6.66 12.97
CA LYS A 169 -1.30 -6.09 14.28
C LYS A 169 -0.21 -5.04 14.17
N VAL A 170 0.84 -5.30 13.38
CA VAL A 170 1.93 -4.34 13.14
C VAL A 170 1.38 -3.06 12.53
N ILE A 171 0.52 -3.16 11.53
CA ILE A 171 -0.05 -2.00 10.83
C ILE A 171 -1.00 -1.21 11.74
N GLY A 172 -1.85 -1.90 12.51
CA GLY A 172 -2.71 -1.25 13.50
C GLY A 172 -1.92 -0.51 14.58
N LEU A 173 -0.77 -1.05 15.01
CA LEU A 173 0.12 -0.35 15.95
C LEU A 173 0.75 0.90 15.32
N HIS A 174 1.25 0.80 14.08
CA HIS A 174 1.78 1.97 13.36
C HIS A 174 0.73 3.05 13.15
N ALA A 175 -0.50 2.67 12.78
CA ALA A 175 -1.61 3.62 12.64
C ALA A 175 -1.95 4.31 13.97
N SER A 176 -1.88 3.57 15.09
CA SER A 176 -2.12 4.15 16.42
C SER A 176 -1.05 5.17 16.79
N ILE A 177 0.21 4.85 16.50
CA ILE A 177 1.36 5.75 16.73
C ILE A 177 1.23 7.00 15.85
N ASP A 178 0.97 6.84 14.55
CA ASP A 178 0.81 7.96 13.63
C ASP A 178 -0.32 8.90 14.06
N LYS A 179 -1.44 8.35 14.56
CA LYS A 179 -2.55 9.14 15.09
C LYS A 179 -2.15 9.93 16.33
N GLU A 180 -1.46 9.31 17.29
CA GLU A 180 -0.99 9.99 18.50
C GLU A 180 -0.05 11.17 18.17
N TYR A 181 0.85 10.99 17.20
CA TYR A 181 1.71 12.08 16.72
C TYR A 181 0.92 13.20 16.05
N GLN A 182 -0.09 12.87 15.24
CA GLN A 182 -0.94 13.90 14.61
C GLN A 182 -1.78 14.66 15.63
N ASP A 183 -2.39 13.97 16.60
CA ASP A 183 -3.17 14.62 17.67
C ASP A 183 -2.32 15.63 18.47
N LYS A 184 -1.05 15.29 18.75
CA LYS A 184 -0.09 16.20 19.40
C LYS A 184 0.23 17.44 18.54
N ILE A 185 0.47 17.25 17.24
CA ILE A 185 0.75 18.36 16.32
C ILE A 185 -0.48 19.29 16.21
N ASP A 186 -1.67 18.71 16.09
CA ASP A 186 -2.91 19.48 15.99
C ASP A 186 -3.21 20.28 17.27
N GLU A 187 -2.92 19.69 18.44
CA GLU A 187 -3.00 20.38 19.74
C GLU A 187 -2.02 21.56 19.80
N GLU A 188 -0.76 21.35 19.43
CA GLU A 188 0.25 22.43 19.36
C GLU A 188 -0.17 23.57 18.41
N ILE A 189 -0.66 23.24 17.21
CA ILE A 189 -1.15 24.24 16.24
C ILE A 189 -2.34 25.01 16.80
N ARG A 190 -3.27 24.33 17.49
CA ARG A 190 -4.42 24.97 18.12
C ARG A 190 -3.99 25.93 19.22
N GLU A 191 -3.08 25.53 20.10
CA GLU A 191 -2.54 26.40 21.14
C GLU A 191 -1.85 27.64 20.55
N GLN A 192 -1.05 27.47 19.49
CA GLN A 192 -0.38 28.58 18.82
C GLN A 192 -1.39 29.59 18.24
N LYS A 193 -2.45 29.10 17.58
CA LYS A 193 -3.53 29.94 17.04
C LYS A 193 -4.29 30.67 18.14
N GLU A 194 -4.51 30.04 19.30
CA GLU A 194 -5.16 30.68 20.45
C GLU A 194 -4.26 31.78 21.05
N LYS A 195 -2.96 31.50 21.24
CA LYS A 195 -1.96 32.49 21.70
C LYS A 195 -1.83 33.69 20.75
N GLU A 196 -1.86 33.45 19.44
CA GLU A 196 -1.80 34.51 18.42
C GLU A 196 -3.06 35.39 18.45
N LYS A 197 -4.26 34.79 18.53
CA LYS A 197 -5.52 35.53 18.69
C LYS A 197 -5.55 36.38 19.97
N GLN A 198 -4.98 35.88 21.07
CA GLN A 198 -4.88 36.62 22.33
C GLN A 198 -3.98 37.87 22.14
N ARG A 199 -2.79 37.68 21.57
CA ARG A 199 -1.86 38.79 21.27
C ARG A 199 -2.47 39.85 20.35
N GLU A 200 -3.20 39.44 19.31
CA GLU A 200 -3.87 40.40 18.42
C GLU A 200 -4.93 41.24 19.16
N LYS A 201 -5.66 40.64 20.10
CA LYS A 201 -6.65 41.36 20.92
C LYS A 201 -5.97 42.39 21.82
N GLU A 202 -4.89 41.99 22.50
CA GLU A 202 -4.09 42.88 23.36
C GLU A 202 -3.53 44.08 22.58
N ILE A 203 -2.92 43.84 21.42
CA ILE A 203 -2.41 44.90 20.54
C ILE A 203 -3.55 45.85 20.08
N LYS A 204 -4.74 45.31 19.77
CA LYS A 204 -5.91 46.13 19.39
C LYS A 204 -6.42 46.98 20.55
N GLU A 205 -6.38 46.46 21.78
CA GLU A 205 -6.79 47.19 22.98
C GLU A 205 -5.79 48.29 23.36
N GLU A 206 -4.49 48.02 23.29
CA GLU A 206 -3.44 49.03 23.51
C GLU A 206 -3.55 50.17 22.50
N LYS A 207 -3.68 49.86 21.21
CA LYS A 207 -3.90 50.88 20.17
C LYS A 207 -5.17 51.70 20.39
N LYS A 208 -6.23 51.11 20.97
CA LYS A 208 -7.45 51.86 21.35
C LYS A 208 -7.20 52.79 22.55
N LYS A 209 -6.46 52.32 23.56
CA LYS A 209 -6.09 53.13 24.75
C LYS A 209 -5.21 54.32 24.35
N GLU A 210 -4.20 54.12 23.52
CA GLU A 210 -3.33 55.21 23.03
C GLU A 210 -4.09 56.26 22.20
N LYS A 211 -5.03 55.82 21.33
CA LYS A 211 -5.88 56.74 20.56
C LYS A 211 -6.82 57.56 21.43
N LYS A 212 -7.32 57.02 22.55
CA LYS A 212 -8.11 57.78 23.52
C LYS A 212 -7.24 58.81 24.27
N ALA A 213 -6.06 58.40 24.74
CA ALA A 213 -5.15 59.30 25.47
C ALA A 213 -4.64 60.49 24.61
N LYS A 214 -4.54 60.31 23.29
CA LYS A 214 -4.18 61.40 22.34
C LYS A 214 -5.34 62.34 21.98
N LYS A 215 -6.59 62.01 22.31
CA LYS A 215 -7.77 62.87 22.08
C LYS A 215 -8.13 63.74 23.28
N GLU A 216 -7.57 63.44 24.45
CA GLU A 216 -7.82 64.15 25.72
C GLU A 216 -6.68 65.12 26.09
N LYS A 217 -5.68 65.28 25.21
CA LYS A 217 -4.65 66.32 25.24
C LYS A 217 -4.85 67.27 24.06
#